data_AF-A0A3L6S734-F1
#
_entry.id   AF-A0A3L6S734-F1
#
_cell.length_a   1.000
_cell.length_b   1.000
_cell.length_c   1.000
_cell.angle_alpha   90.00
_cell.angle_beta   90.00
_cell.angle_gamma   90.00
#
_symmetry.space_group_name_H-M   'P 1'
#
loop_
_entity.id
_entity.type
_entity.pdbx_description
1 polymer ?
#
loop_
_entity_poly.entity_id
_entity_poly.type
_entity_poly.pdbx_seq_one_letter_code
_entity_poly.pdbx_strand_id
1 'polypeptide(L)'
;MGAKAWQLRVVVVVVGMGIVAAGAAEFAYDGFGGAGLALDGMATVTPAGLLQLTNDTTMPKGHAFHPEPVTFRRPVGSAGGGGAAAAAMPSFSTTFVFAIVSEFLDLSTSGFAFLAAPATDLSTAMPNQYLGMFNGTDNGDPRNRIFAVEFDTVRNPEFADINNNHVGVDVNSLNSSAAEPAGYYDDATGAFRNLSLISREPMQVWVDYDAATAEITVAMAPARSPRPKRPLLSKRIDLSTVITDTAYVGFSSASSIVLVKHYVLGWSFRLDGEAPALNYAKLPKLPRIGSKPPSRALAIALPIAAAAAALAALVVGLLLLRRRLRLHDHGADPQSTRVVGTMGYLAPELVRTGKASTLSDVFAFGVFLLEVACGRRPVEEDADTDTGDCFLLVDWVLGHWRNGSITSAVDARLGSHYDAAEVDLVLRLGLACLHPSPAARPSMRRVTQYLDGSAPLPELPATNMSFNSFVGMERYRPLFDSWSVRQTTAAMSVATMSDIGLSGGR
;
A
#
# COMPACT_ATOMS: atom_id res chain seq x y z
N MET A 1 -54.22 13.63 52.89
CA MET A 1 -53.24 12.58 52.56
C MET A 1 -53.76 11.82 51.35
N GLY A 2 -53.29 12.18 50.14
CA GLY A 2 -53.76 11.60 48.89
C GLY A 2 -52.59 11.03 48.11
N ALA A 3 -52.40 9.70 48.18
CA ALA A 3 -51.41 9.00 47.39
C ALA A 3 -51.95 8.81 45.96
N LYS A 4 -51.29 9.40 44.96
CA LYS A 4 -51.57 9.17 43.55
C LYS A 4 -50.82 7.91 43.09
N ALA A 5 -51.56 6.85 42.79
CA ALA A 5 -51.05 5.64 42.16
C ALA A 5 -50.71 5.91 40.69
N TRP A 6 -49.49 5.56 40.28
CA TRP A 6 -49.07 5.55 38.88
C TRP A 6 -49.32 4.17 38.30
N GLN A 7 -50.18 4.07 37.29
CA GLN A 7 -50.41 2.85 36.52
C GLN A 7 -49.31 2.70 35.47
N LEU A 8 -48.42 1.71 35.63
CA LEU A 8 -47.52 1.28 34.56
C LEU A 8 -48.33 0.47 33.53
N ARG A 9 -48.37 0.94 32.28
CA ARG A 9 -48.84 0.15 31.13
C ARG A 9 -47.65 -0.57 30.52
N VAL A 10 -47.54 -1.87 30.76
CA VAL A 10 -46.62 -2.75 30.02
C VAL A 10 -47.28 -3.09 28.69
N VAL A 11 -46.72 -2.57 27.60
CA VAL A 11 -47.10 -2.97 26.23
C VAL A 11 -46.23 -4.16 25.86
N VAL A 12 -46.83 -5.36 25.86
CA VAL A 12 -46.18 -6.57 25.35
C VAL A 12 -46.32 -6.55 23.83
N VAL A 13 -45.22 -6.24 23.12
CA VAL A 13 -45.15 -6.38 21.67
C VAL A 13 -44.86 -7.85 21.37
N VAL A 14 -45.90 -8.61 21.03
CA VAL A 14 -45.76 -9.95 20.47
C VAL A 14 -45.34 -9.78 19.02
N VAL A 15 -44.05 -9.91 18.73
CA VAL A 15 -43.55 -10.00 17.35
C VAL A 15 -43.95 -11.38 16.84
N GLY A 16 -44.99 -11.42 16.00
CA GLY A 16 -45.39 -12.64 15.30
C GLY A 16 -44.25 -13.11 14.40
N MET A 17 -43.71 -14.29 14.69
CA MET A 17 -42.75 -14.98 13.82
C MET A 17 -43.51 -15.44 12.58
N GLY A 18 -43.45 -14.64 11.52
CA GLY A 18 -44.01 -15.00 10.23
C GLY A 18 -43.21 -16.18 9.66
N ILE A 19 -43.90 -17.29 9.37
CA ILE A 19 -43.35 -18.38 8.58
C ILE A 19 -43.18 -17.82 7.16
N VAL A 20 -41.94 -17.52 6.77
CA VAL A 20 -41.60 -17.18 5.39
C VAL A 20 -41.66 -18.45 4.57
N ALA A 21 -42.54 -18.49 3.57
CA ALA A 21 -42.58 -19.55 2.58
C ALA A 21 -41.23 -19.64 1.83
N ALA A 22 -40.73 -20.85 1.61
CA ALA A 22 -39.43 -21.14 1.01
C ALA A 22 -39.34 -20.70 -0.47
N GLY A 23 -39.04 -19.43 -0.71
CA GLY A 23 -38.51 -18.94 -1.99
C GLY A 23 -37.06 -19.39 -2.20
N ALA A 24 -36.62 -19.51 -3.46
CA ALA A 24 -35.20 -19.67 -3.77
C ALA A 24 -34.40 -18.48 -3.19
N ALA A 25 -33.20 -18.72 -2.66
CA ALA A 25 -32.39 -17.66 -2.09
C ALA A 25 -32.07 -16.60 -3.17
N GLU A 26 -32.54 -15.38 -2.96
CA GLU A 26 -32.37 -14.24 -3.85
C GLU A 26 -32.19 -12.96 -3.02
N PHE A 27 -31.19 -12.16 -3.36
CA PHE A 27 -30.98 -10.84 -2.76
C PHE A 27 -30.24 -9.89 -3.71
N ALA A 28 -30.37 -8.58 -3.45
CA ALA A 28 -29.63 -7.54 -4.14
C ALA A 28 -29.32 -6.37 -3.19
N TYR A 29 -28.06 -5.96 -3.18
CA TYR A 29 -27.53 -4.82 -2.46
C TYR A 29 -27.05 -3.77 -3.47
N ASP A 30 -27.88 -2.75 -3.71
CA ASP A 30 -27.51 -1.57 -4.50
C ASP A 30 -26.70 -0.57 -3.66
N GLY A 31 -25.68 -1.07 -2.97
CA GLY A 31 -25.05 -0.44 -1.81
C GLY A 31 -25.43 -1.14 -0.51
N PHE A 32 -24.59 -0.96 0.52
CA PHE A 32 -24.63 -1.76 1.75
C PHE A 32 -25.16 -1.02 2.98
N GLY A 33 -25.64 0.21 2.80
CA GLY A 33 -26.22 1.00 3.90
C GLY A 33 -27.40 0.26 4.55
N GLY A 34 -27.22 -0.22 5.77
CA GLY A 34 -28.24 -0.99 6.50
C GLY A 34 -28.43 -2.44 6.03
N ALA A 35 -27.53 -2.99 5.21
CA ALA A 35 -27.67 -4.33 4.63
C ALA A 35 -27.60 -5.49 5.65
N GLY A 36 -27.16 -5.23 6.90
CA GLY A 36 -27.13 -6.24 7.96
C GLY A 36 -26.20 -7.42 7.67
N LEU A 37 -25.09 -7.18 6.95
CA LEU A 37 -24.10 -8.22 6.62
C LEU A 37 -23.47 -8.82 7.89
N ALA A 38 -23.13 -10.11 7.83
CA ALA A 38 -22.25 -10.73 8.80
C ALA A 38 -20.79 -10.35 8.47
N LEU A 39 -20.20 -9.49 9.29
CA LEU A 39 -18.86 -8.94 9.08
C LEU A 39 -17.87 -9.57 10.07
N ASP A 40 -16.69 -9.97 9.57
CA ASP A 40 -15.56 -10.44 10.37
C ASP A 40 -14.27 -9.70 9.98
N GLY A 41 -13.30 -9.71 10.89
CA GLY A 41 -12.03 -9.00 10.75
C GLY A 41 -12.22 -7.49 10.60
N MET A 42 -11.60 -6.92 9.57
CA MET A 42 -11.60 -5.46 9.33
C MET A 42 -12.73 -4.99 8.40
N ALA A 43 -13.57 -5.92 7.91
CA ALA A 43 -14.63 -5.57 6.98
C ALA A 43 -15.65 -4.64 7.62
N THR A 44 -16.03 -3.58 6.92
CA THR A 44 -16.97 -2.58 7.41
C THR A 44 -17.81 -1.99 6.29
N VAL A 45 -19.01 -1.52 6.64
CA VAL A 45 -19.81 -0.69 5.74
C VAL A 45 -19.55 0.77 6.06
N THR A 46 -18.98 1.49 5.09
CA THR A 46 -18.72 2.93 5.23
C THR A 46 -20.02 3.73 5.37
N PRO A 47 -19.99 4.95 5.92
CA PRO A 47 -21.16 5.83 5.97
C PRO A 47 -21.78 6.13 4.60
N ALA A 48 -20.99 6.02 3.53
CA ALA A 48 -21.45 6.21 2.15
C ALA A 48 -22.13 4.96 1.57
N GLY A 49 -22.14 3.84 2.28
CA GLY A 49 -22.74 2.57 1.84
C GLY A 49 -21.81 1.66 1.03
N LEU A 50 -20.50 1.94 0.97
CA LEU A 50 -19.51 0.98 0.42
C LEU A 50 -19.25 -0.14 1.42
N LEU A 51 -19.17 -1.38 0.94
CA LEU A 51 -18.54 -2.46 1.69
C LEU A 51 -17.02 -2.35 1.47
N GLN A 52 -16.29 -2.13 2.55
CA GLN A 52 -14.83 -2.04 2.57
C GLN A 52 -14.30 -3.29 3.28
N LEU A 53 -13.59 -4.17 2.56
CA LEU A 53 -13.08 -5.43 3.11
C LEU A 53 -11.74 -5.25 3.83
N THR A 54 -10.88 -4.34 3.36
CA THR A 54 -9.58 -4.01 3.98
C THR A 54 -9.42 -2.50 4.18
N ASN A 55 -8.55 -2.10 5.11
CA ASN A 55 -8.24 -0.71 5.41
C ASN A 55 -6.72 -0.46 5.46
N ASP A 56 -6.32 0.72 5.93
CA ASP A 56 -4.91 1.17 5.96
C ASP A 56 -4.12 0.63 7.17
N THR A 57 -4.54 -0.47 7.77
CA THR A 57 -3.77 -1.13 8.84
C THR A 57 -2.79 -2.16 8.27
N THR A 58 -1.78 -2.56 9.03
CA THR A 58 -0.81 -3.57 8.61
C THR A 58 -1.38 -4.99 8.77
N MET A 59 -1.29 -5.80 7.72
CA MET A 59 -1.73 -7.21 7.68
C MET A 59 -3.22 -7.49 8.02
N PRO A 60 -4.19 -6.68 7.53
CA PRO A 60 -5.60 -6.93 7.80
C PRO A 60 -6.12 -8.09 6.94
N LYS A 61 -7.09 -8.81 7.50
CA LYS A 61 -8.05 -9.62 6.75
C LYS A 61 -9.45 -9.16 7.08
N GLY A 62 -10.38 -9.28 6.14
CA GLY A 62 -11.76 -8.94 6.37
C GLY A 62 -12.69 -9.76 5.51
N HIS A 63 -13.83 -10.09 6.09
CA HIS A 63 -14.83 -10.96 5.49
C HIS A 63 -16.21 -10.36 5.65
N ALA A 64 -17.04 -10.55 4.62
CA ALA A 64 -18.39 -10.04 4.63
C ALA A 64 -19.31 -11.05 3.96
N PHE A 65 -20.26 -11.57 4.72
CA PHE A 65 -21.19 -12.59 4.26
C PHE A 65 -22.63 -12.08 4.26
N HIS A 66 -23.44 -12.62 3.35
CA HIS A 66 -24.88 -12.58 3.52
C HIS A 66 -25.23 -13.25 4.87
N PRO A 67 -26.04 -12.61 5.74
CA PRO A 67 -26.25 -13.09 7.11
C PRO A 67 -26.84 -14.50 7.21
N GLU A 68 -27.68 -14.89 6.26
CA GLU A 68 -28.33 -16.21 6.25
C GLU A 68 -27.59 -17.18 5.32
N PRO A 69 -27.39 -18.44 5.72
CA PRO A 69 -26.78 -19.44 4.86
C PRO A 69 -27.72 -19.80 3.69
N VAL A 70 -27.14 -19.93 2.50
CA VAL A 70 -27.84 -20.34 1.28
C VAL A 70 -27.99 -21.86 1.28
N THR A 71 -29.21 -22.36 1.06
CA THR A 71 -29.49 -23.80 0.98
C THR A 71 -29.32 -24.30 -0.45
N PHE A 72 -28.24 -25.04 -0.69
CA PHE A 72 -27.87 -25.65 -1.98
C PHE A 72 -28.39 -27.08 -2.15
N ARG A 73 -29.00 -27.71 -1.14
CA ARG A 73 -29.76 -28.96 -1.34
C ARG A 73 -31.09 -28.86 -0.60
N ARG A 74 -32.20 -28.95 -1.33
CA ARG A 74 -33.52 -29.08 -0.68
C ARG A 74 -33.68 -30.49 -0.11
N PRO A 75 -34.19 -30.67 1.11
CA PRO A 75 -34.69 -31.96 1.52
C PRO A 75 -35.81 -32.39 0.56
N VAL A 76 -35.71 -33.61 0.01
CA VAL A 76 -36.83 -34.20 -0.73
C VAL A 76 -37.98 -34.35 0.26
N GLY A 77 -39.07 -33.61 0.04
CA GLY A 77 -40.26 -33.73 0.87
C GLY A 77 -40.76 -35.18 0.85
N SER A 78 -41.00 -35.76 2.03
CA SER A 78 -41.71 -37.03 2.21
C SER A 78 -43.13 -36.91 1.67
N ALA A 79 -43.29 -37.02 0.36
CA ALA A 79 -44.56 -37.26 -0.30
C ALA A 79 -44.41 -38.54 -1.12
N GLY A 80 -44.67 -39.67 -0.45
CA GLY A 80 -45.10 -40.92 -1.08
C GLY A 80 -44.11 -41.64 -2.00
N GLY A 81 -43.38 -42.61 -1.43
CA GLY A 81 -43.06 -43.88 -2.09
C GLY A 81 -42.14 -43.85 -3.31
N GLY A 82 -40.86 -44.16 -3.08
CA GLY A 82 -39.95 -44.68 -4.11
C GLY A 82 -38.67 -43.88 -4.26
N GLY A 83 -37.59 -44.34 -3.60
CA GLY A 83 -36.20 -43.90 -3.81
C GLY A 83 -35.92 -42.44 -3.46
N ALA A 84 -35.23 -42.19 -2.35
CA ALA A 84 -34.69 -40.87 -2.05
C ALA A 84 -33.59 -40.52 -3.09
N ALA A 85 -33.98 -39.90 -4.21
CA ALA A 85 -33.04 -39.25 -5.09
C ALA A 85 -32.38 -38.11 -4.30
N ALA A 86 -31.05 -38.12 -4.15
CA ALA A 86 -30.34 -37.00 -3.55
C ALA A 86 -30.73 -35.72 -4.30
N ALA A 87 -31.17 -34.69 -3.58
CA ALA A 87 -31.53 -33.43 -4.22
C ALA A 87 -30.30 -32.86 -4.94
N ALA A 88 -30.45 -32.62 -6.23
CA ALA A 88 -29.38 -32.11 -7.07
C ALA A 88 -28.99 -30.69 -6.64
N MET A 89 -27.70 -30.37 -6.78
CA MET A 89 -27.17 -29.01 -6.60
C MET A 89 -27.89 -28.05 -7.57
N PRO A 90 -28.47 -26.94 -7.12
CA PRO A 90 -29.08 -25.95 -7.99
C PRO A 90 -28.00 -25.15 -8.73
N SER A 91 -28.40 -24.56 -9.84
CA SER A 91 -27.56 -23.55 -10.49
C SER A 91 -27.54 -22.28 -9.64
N PHE A 92 -26.52 -21.44 -9.75
CA PHE A 92 -26.56 -20.11 -9.15
C PHE A 92 -25.96 -19.06 -10.08
N SER A 93 -26.38 -17.83 -9.85
CA SER A 93 -25.80 -16.64 -10.48
C SER A 93 -25.51 -15.61 -9.41
N THR A 94 -24.37 -14.93 -9.53
CA THR A 94 -24.01 -13.79 -8.70
C THR A 94 -23.35 -12.71 -9.54
N THR A 95 -23.65 -11.45 -9.24
CA THR A 95 -22.94 -10.32 -9.84
C THR A 95 -22.63 -9.26 -8.81
N PHE A 96 -21.45 -8.67 -8.92
CA PHE A 96 -21.01 -7.61 -8.02
C PHE A 96 -20.16 -6.58 -8.75
N VAL A 97 -20.15 -5.37 -8.22
CA VAL A 97 -19.29 -4.28 -8.67
C VAL A 97 -18.24 -4.04 -7.59
N PHE A 98 -16.96 -4.08 -7.96
CA PHE A 98 -15.85 -3.87 -7.04
C PHE A 98 -14.87 -2.83 -7.57
N ALA A 99 -13.99 -2.34 -6.70
CA ALA A 99 -12.79 -1.63 -7.10
C ALA A 99 -11.68 -1.85 -6.06
N ILE A 100 -10.45 -1.97 -6.54
CA ILE A 100 -9.26 -2.03 -5.70
C ILE A 100 -8.58 -0.67 -5.75
N VAL A 101 -8.47 -0.04 -4.58
CA VAL A 101 -7.95 1.32 -4.47
C VAL A 101 -6.71 1.31 -3.58
N SER A 102 -5.55 1.39 -4.22
CA SER A 102 -4.26 1.59 -3.57
C SER A 102 -3.90 3.08 -3.51
N GLU A 103 -3.13 3.50 -2.50
CA GLU A 103 -2.54 4.85 -2.48
C GLU A 103 -1.47 5.02 -3.57
N PHE A 104 -0.73 3.95 -3.87
CA PHE A 104 0.31 3.92 -4.89
C PHE A 104 -0.30 3.43 -6.22
N LEU A 105 0.15 3.98 -7.35
CA LEU A 105 -0.48 3.69 -8.65
C LEU A 105 -0.13 2.29 -9.18
N ASP A 106 1.06 1.79 -8.87
CA ASP A 106 1.59 0.54 -9.44
C ASP A 106 1.89 -0.54 -8.38
N LEU A 107 1.40 -0.33 -7.15
CA LEU A 107 1.63 -1.27 -6.04
C LEU A 107 0.28 -1.65 -5.44
N SER A 108 0.05 -2.95 -5.32
CA SER A 108 -1.09 -3.53 -4.62
C SER A 108 -0.63 -4.69 -3.77
N THR A 109 -1.53 -5.22 -2.95
CA THR A 109 -1.27 -6.40 -2.15
C THR A 109 -2.50 -7.29 -2.11
N SER A 110 -2.19 -8.54 -2.44
CA SER A 110 -3.01 -9.73 -2.43
C SER A 110 -4.24 -9.56 -3.30
N GLY A 111 -5.40 -9.27 -2.74
CA GLY A 111 -6.61 -9.15 -3.55
C GLY A 111 -7.83 -9.44 -2.71
N PHE A 112 -8.88 -9.92 -3.38
CA PHE A 112 -10.07 -10.40 -2.72
C PHE A 112 -10.72 -11.51 -3.52
N ALA A 113 -11.63 -12.24 -2.91
CA ALA A 113 -12.38 -13.30 -3.55
C ALA A 113 -13.87 -13.22 -3.20
N PHE A 114 -14.71 -13.58 -4.15
CA PHE A 114 -16.07 -14.06 -3.86
C PHE A 114 -15.96 -15.53 -3.44
N LEU A 115 -16.63 -15.94 -2.37
CA LEU A 115 -16.55 -17.32 -1.88
C LEU A 115 -17.87 -17.88 -1.37
N ALA A 116 -17.96 -19.20 -1.39
CA ALA A 116 -18.92 -20.01 -0.66
C ALA A 116 -18.17 -20.83 0.40
N ALA A 117 -18.54 -20.71 1.67
CA ALA A 117 -17.87 -21.33 2.81
C ALA A 117 -18.88 -21.99 3.77
N PRO A 118 -18.47 -23.02 4.53
CA PRO A 118 -19.36 -23.69 5.49
C PRO A 118 -19.70 -22.82 6.71
N ALA A 119 -18.88 -21.81 7.02
CA ALA A 119 -19.06 -20.90 8.14
C ALA A 119 -18.58 -19.49 7.77
N THR A 120 -19.04 -18.48 8.51
CA THR A 120 -18.58 -17.10 8.40
C THR A 120 -17.32 -16.81 9.22
N ASP A 121 -16.96 -17.71 10.14
CA ASP A 121 -15.75 -17.61 10.95
C ASP A 121 -14.54 -18.14 10.16
N LEU A 122 -13.72 -17.22 9.69
CA LEU A 122 -12.44 -17.49 9.01
C LEU A 122 -11.26 -16.94 9.83
N SER A 123 -11.40 -16.94 11.16
CA SER A 123 -10.39 -16.40 12.07
C SER A 123 -9.03 -17.07 11.96
N THR A 124 -8.99 -18.36 11.62
CA THR A 124 -7.76 -19.16 11.41
C THR A 124 -7.06 -18.88 10.09
N ALA A 125 -7.71 -18.18 9.15
CA ALA A 125 -7.09 -17.82 7.89
C ALA A 125 -6.01 -16.74 8.09
N MET A 126 -4.96 -16.80 7.29
CA MET A 126 -3.86 -15.85 7.32
C MET A 126 -4.14 -14.64 6.40
N PRO A 127 -3.58 -13.47 6.73
CA PRO A 127 -3.59 -12.31 5.82
C PRO A 127 -2.56 -12.50 4.70
N ASN A 128 -2.16 -11.42 4.02
CA ASN A 128 -1.23 -11.43 2.89
C ASN A 128 -1.72 -12.34 1.75
N GLN A 129 -0.81 -13.15 1.19
CA GLN A 129 -1.05 -13.99 0.01
C GLN A 129 -2.17 -15.03 0.20
N TYR A 130 -2.65 -15.25 1.42
CA TYR A 130 -3.71 -16.23 1.68
C TYR A 130 -5.15 -15.70 1.47
N LEU A 131 -5.30 -14.44 1.06
CA LEU A 131 -6.59 -13.77 0.77
C LEU A 131 -7.64 -13.84 1.89
N GLY A 132 -7.22 -14.17 3.12
CA GLY A 132 -8.11 -14.41 4.24
C GLY A 132 -8.93 -15.70 4.13
N MET A 133 -8.60 -16.61 3.22
CA MET A 133 -9.37 -17.86 3.01
C MET A 133 -8.72 -19.10 3.63
N PHE A 134 -7.39 -19.15 3.64
CA PHE A 134 -6.61 -20.31 4.06
C PHE A 134 -5.42 -19.89 4.94
N ASN A 135 -4.61 -20.83 5.39
CA ASN A 135 -3.33 -20.62 6.05
C ASN A 135 -2.27 -21.60 5.52
N GLY A 136 -1.04 -21.47 6.01
CA GLY A 136 0.08 -22.30 5.57
C GLY A 136 -0.06 -23.81 5.83
N THR A 137 -1.06 -24.24 6.61
CA THR A 137 -1.27 -25.65 6.98
C THR A 137 -2.51 -26.27 6.36
N ASP A 138 -3.54 -25.48 6.03
CA ASP A 138 -4.80 -25.98 5.45
C ASP A 138 -4.98 -25.66 3.97
N ASN A 139 -4.08 -24.90 3.34
CA ASN A 139 -4.12 -24.65 1.90
C ASN A 139 -4.02 -25.98 1.12
N GLY A 140 -5.09 -26.36 0.41
CA GLY A 140 -5.24 -27.64 -0.29
C GLY A 140 -6.01 -28.71 0.48
N ASP A 141 -6.45 -28.44 1.72
CA ASP A 141 -7.20 -29.41 2.52
C ASP A 141 -8.68 -29.50 2.08
N PRO A 142 -9.17 -30.65 1.59
CA PRO A 142 -10.56 -30.81 1.16
C PRO A 142 -11.60 -30.63 2.30
N ARG A 143 -11.17 -30.62 3.56
CA ARG A 143 -12.01 -30.33 4.73
C ARG A 143 -12.38 -28.85 4.84
N ASN A 144 -11.71 -27.95 4.12
CA ASN A 144 -12.05 -26.53 4.09
C ASN A 144 -13.47 -26.31 3.53
N ARG A 145 -13.85 -27.08 2.51
CA ARG A 145 -15.15 -26.98 1.82
C ARG A 145 -15.41 -25.57 1.27
N ILE A 146 -14.36 -24.92 0.78
CA ILE A 146 -14.39 -23.56 0.24
C ILE A 146 -14.28 -23.61 -1.28
N PHE A 147 -15.22 -22.93 -1.93
CA PHE A 147 -15.13 -22.55 -3.34
C PHE A 147 -14.94 -21.03 -3.41
N ALA A 148 -14.05 -20.55 -4.26
CA ALA A 148 -13.87 -19.13 -4.46
C ALA A 148 -13.55 -18.73 -5.90
N VAL A 149 -13.82 -17.48 -6.23
CA VAL A 149 -13.33 -16.79 -7.42
C VAL A 149 -12.48 -15.62 -6.94
N GLU A 150 -11.18 -15.72 -7.13
CA GLU A 150 -10.19 -14.74 -6.67
C GLU A 150 -9.88 -13.69 -7.73
N PHE A 151 -9.50 -12.50 -7.26
CA PHE A 151 -9.02 -11.37 -8.03
C PHE A 151 -7.67 -10.96 -7.45
N ASP A 152 -6.61 -11.60 -7.93
CA ASP A 152 -5.27 -11.48 -7.39
C ASP A 152 -4.44 -10.41 -8.11
N THR A 153 -3.79 -9.57 -7.31
CA THR A 153 -2.97 -8.42 -7.70
C THR A 153 -1.48 -8.62 -7.42
N VAL A 154 -1.10 -9.81 -6.94
CA VAL A 154 0.26 -10.23 -6.65
C VAL A 154 0.53 -11.53 -7.38
N ARG A 155 1.81 -11.80 -7.66
CA ARG A 155 2.24 -13.08 -8.22
C ARG A 155 3.01 -13.82 -7.14
N ASN A 156 2.40 -14.88 -6.61
CA ASN A 156 2.95 -15.82 -5.65
C ASN A 156 3.37 -17.11 -6.37
N PRO A 157 4.68 -17.33 -6.62
CA PRO A 157 5.16 -18.56 -7.27
C PRO A 157 4.76 -19.83 -6.52
N GLU A 158 4.60 -19.76 -5.19
CA GLU A 158 4.16 -20.86 -4.34
C GLU A 158 2.72 -21.33 -4.62
N PHE A 159 1.88 -20.47 -5.20
CA PHE A 159 0.51 -20.77 -5.60
C PHE A 159 0.35 -20.97 -7.12
N ALA A 160 1.48 -20.97 -7.84
CA ALA A 160 1.54 -21.12 -9.29
C ALA A 160 0.84 -19.99 -10.07
N ASP A 161 0.82 -18.78 -9.51
CA ASP A 161 0.20 -17.62 -10.14
C ASP A 161 0.78 -17.31 -11.51
N ILE A 162 -0.14 -17.11 -12.47
CA ILE A 162 0.21 -16.83 -13.86
C ILE A 162 0.81 -15.44 -14.05
N ASN A 163 0.37 -14.45 -13.26
CA ASN A 163 0.86 -13.06 -13.22
C ASN A 163 0.27 -12.35 -11.99
N ASN A 164 0.57 -11.06 -11.82
CA ASN A 164 0.12 -10.21 -10.72
C ASN A 164 -1.19 -9.42 -11.01
N ASN A 165 -2.01 -9.92 -11.93
CA ASN A 165 -3.27 -9.29 -12.35
C ASN A 165 -4.17 -10.35 -13.00
N HIS A 166 -4.68 -11.29 -12.20
CA HIS A 166 -5.42 -12.44 -12.71
C HIS A 166 -6.73 -12.69 -11.94
N VAL A 167 -7.63 -13.41 -12.60
CA VAL A 167 -8.85 -13.95 -12.00
C VAL A 167 -8.72 -15.46 -11.95
N GLY A 168 -8.95 -16.04 -10.78
CA GLY A 168 -8.76 -17.45 -10.49
C GLY A 168 -10.02 -18.15 -10.01
N VAL A 169 -10.06 -19.48 -10.13
CA VAL A 169 -11.13 -20.33 -9.56
C VAL A 169 -10.51 -21.34 -8.60
N ASP A 170 -10.82 -21.15 -7.34
CA ASP A 170 -10.21 -21.87 -6.23
C ASP A 170 -11.15 -22.91 -5.66
N VAL A 171 -10.59 -24.09 -5.37
CA VAL A 171 -11.28 -25.17 -4.69
C VAL A 171 -10.39 -25.68 -3.58
N ASN A 172 -10.69 -25.25 -2.35
CA ASN A 172 -9.95 -25.57 -1.13
C ASN A 172 -8.45 -25.18 -1.14
N SER A 173 -7.97 -24.46 -2.15
CA SER A 173 -6.56 -24.16 -2.40
C SER A 173 -6.44 -22.85 -3.18
N LEU A 174 -5.42 -22.05 -2.89
CA LEU A 174 -4.99 -20.87 -3.68
C LEU A 174 -4.28 -21.26 -4.98
N ASN A 175 -3.93 -22.54 -5.15
CA ASN A 175 -3.52 -23.02 -6.47
C ASN A 175 -4.77 -23.16 -7.35
N SER A 176 -5.06 -22.09 -8.06
CA SER A 176 -6.22 -21.92 -8.94
C SER A 176 -6.42 -23.11 -9.89
N SER A 177 -7.62 -23.69 -9.87
CA SER A 177 -7.99 -24.78 -10.79
C SER A 177 -8.11 -24.33 -12.25
N ALA A 178 -8.33 -23.03 -12.46
CA ALA A 178 -8.23 -22.30 -13.72
C ALA A 178 -7.97 -20.83 -13.39
N ALA A 179 -7.10 -20.17 -14.16
CA ALA A 179 -6.80 -18.75 -14.02
C ALA A 179 -6.60 -18.10 -15.39
N GLU A 180 -7.00 -16.84 -15.52
CA GLU A 180 -6.80 -16.02 -16.73
C GLU A 180 -6.39 -14.59 -16.32
N PRO A 181 -5.55 -13.89 -17.13
CA PRO A 181 -5.27 -12.47 -16.88
C PRO A 181 -6.58 -11.67 -16.84
N ALA A 182 -6.69 -10.70 -15.93
CA ALA A 182 -7.91 -9.91 -15.80
C ALA A 182 -8.21 -9.13 -17.09
N GLY A 183 -9.44 -9.26 -17.58
CA GLY A 183 -9.86 -8.68 -18.85
C GLY A 183 -11.19 -9.22 -19.36
N TYR A 184 -11.54 -8.86 -20.58
CA TYR A 184 -12.78 -9.30 -21.22
C TYR A 184 -12.65 -9.38 -22.73
N TYR A 185 -13.49 -10.21 -23.36
CA TYR A 185 -13.57 -10.27 -24.80
C TYR A 185 -14.62 -9.27 -25.31
N ASP A 186 -14.21 -8.39 -26.21
CA ASP A 186 -15.09 -7.41 -26.83
C ASP A 186 -16.06 -8.11 -27.80
N ASP A 187 -17.37 -7.99 -27.58
CA ASP A 187 -18.39 -8.71 -28.36
C ASP A 187 -18.42 -8.32 -29.85
N ALA A 188 -17.95 -7.13 -30.22
CA ALA A 188 -17.99 -6.64 -31.59
C ALA A 188 -16.76 -7.12 -32.39
N THR A 189 -15.60 -7.14 -31.76
CA THR A 189 -14.31 -7.43 -32.41
C THR A 189 -13.76 -8.82 -32.07
N GLY A 190 -14.25 -9.46 -31.01
CA GLY A 190 -13.71 -10.71 -30.46
C GLY A 190 -12.35 -10.54 -29.78
N ALA A 191 -11.80 -9.32 -29.73
CA ALA A 191 -10.48 -9.04 -29.19
C ALA A 191 -10.50 -9.06 -27.66
N PHE A 192 -9.42 -9.57 -27.06
CA PHE A 192 -9.22 -9.49 -25.61
C PHE A 192 -8.83 -8.06 -25.21
N ARG A 193 -9.54 -7.51 -24.23
CA ARG A 193 -9.33 -6.20 -23.62
C ARG A 193 -8.80 -6.41 -22.20
N ASN A 194 -7.54 -6.06 -21.98
CA ASN A 194 -6.89 -6.18 -20.69
C ASN A 194 -7.50 -5.17 -19.69
N LEU A 195 -7.74 -5.63 -18.46
CA LEU A 195 -8.17 -4.79 -17.35
C LEU A 195 -7.13 -4.88 -16.23
N SER A 196 -6.70 -3.73 -15.71
CA SER A 196 -5.88 -3.67 -14.50
C SER A 196 -6.80 -3.63 -13.28
N LEU A 197 -6.76 -4.68 -12.45
CA LEU A 197 -7.55 -4.80 -11.22
C LEU A 197 -7.30 -3.62 -10.26
N ILE A 198 -6.11 -3.02 -10.32
CA ILE A 198 -5.65 -1.91 -9.47
C ILE A 198 -5.89 -0.53 -10.10
N SER A 199 -6.66 -0.46 -11.19
CA SER A 199 -6.96 0.78 -11.93
C SER A 199 -7.75 1.82 -11.11
N ARG A 200 -8.26 1.45 -9.93
CA ARG A 200 -9.15 2.26 -9.07
C ARG A 200 -10.52 2.55 -9.69
N GLU A 201 -10.78 2.01 -10.87
CA GLU A 201 -12.05 2.15 -11.56
C GLU A 201 -12.97 0.97 -11.22
N PRO A 202 -14.29 1.20 -11.04
CA PRO A 202 -15.22 0.13 -10.77
C PRO A 202 -15.31 -0.88 -11.93
N MET A 203 -15.31 -2.17 -11.60
CA MET A 203 -15.51 -3.29 -12.52
C MET A 203 -16.71 -4.11 -12.07
N GLN A 204 -17.48 -4.65 -13.02
CA GLN A 204 -18.56 -5.60 -12.74
C GLN A 204 -18.10 -7.02 -13.09
N VAL A 205 -18.46 -7.96 -12.23
CA VAL A 205 -18.20 -9.39 -12.39
C VAL A 205 -19.52 -10.15 -12.41
N TRP A 206 -19.58 -11.22 -13.19
CA TRP A 206 -20.63 -12.23 -13.17
C TRP A 206 -19.99 -13.59 -12.94
N VAL A 207 -20.45 -14.33 -11.93
CA VAL A 207 -20.07 -15.72 -11.67
C VAL A 207 -21.33 -16.56 -11.73
N ASP A 208 -21.36 -17.52 -12.66
CA ASP A 208 -22.48 -18.44 -12.79
C ASP A 208 -22.00 -19.88 -12.66
N TYR A 209 -22.79 -20.68 -11.95
CA TYR A 209 -22.67 -22.12 -11.90
C TYR A 209 -23.85 -22.75 -12.62
N ASP A 210 -23.58 -23.51 -13.68
CA ASP A 210 -24.56 -24.38 -14.32
C ASP A 210 -24.45 -25.80 -13.76
N ALA A 211 -25.47 -26.21 -13.01
CA ALA A 211 -25.51 -27.53 -12.40
C ALA A 211 -25.70 -28.67 -13.41
N ALA A 212 -26.30 -28.42 -14.57
CA ALA A 212 -26.53 -29.45 -15.59
C ALA A 212 -25.22 -29.90 -16.26
N THR A 213 -24.28 -28.96 -16.41
CA THR A 213 -22.96 -29.19 -17.01
C THR A 213 -21.82 -29.24 -15.99
N ALA A 214 -22.12 -28.96 -14.72
CA ALA A 214 -21.18 -28.79 -13.63
C ALA A 214 -20.07 -27.80 -14.00
N GLU A 215 -20.46 -26.62 -14.51
CA GLU A 215 -19.54 -25.62 -15.06
C GLU A 215 -19.66 -24.29 -14.34
N ILE A 216 -18.51 -23.74 -13.92
CA ILE A 216 -18.35 -22.36 -13.47
C ILE A 216 -17.91 -21.51 -14.64
N THR A 217 -18.61 -20.39 -14.85
CA THR A 217 -18.18 -19.34 -15.78
C THR A 217 -17.98 -18.03 -15.02
N VAL A 218 -16.90 -17.32 -15.34
CA VAL A 218 -16.66 -15.97 -14.83
C VAL A 218 -16.52 -15.03 -16.00
N ALA A 219 -17.26 -13.92 -15.96
CA ALA A 219 -17.12 -12.80 -16.88
C ALA A 219 -16.86 -11.53 -16.06
N MET A 220 -16.13 -10.59 -16.64
CA MET A 220 -15.93 -9.27 -16.03
C MET A 220 -15.88 -8.19 -17.11
N ALA A 221 -16.15 -6.94 -16.75
CA ALA A 221 -16.02 -5.78 -17.63
C ALA A 221 -15.94 -4.48 -16.79
N PRO A 222 -15.55 -3.33 -17.37
CA PRO A 222 -15.72 -2.05 -16.70
C PRO A 222 -17.19 -1.86 -16.27
N ALA A 223 -17.43 -1.31 -15.08
CA ALA A 223 -18.77 -1.08 -14.60
C ALA A 223 -19.60 -0.25 -15.60
N ARG A 224 -20.90 -0.55 -15.69
CA ARG A 224 -21.87 -0.01 -16.67
C ARG A 224 -21.70 -0.52 -18.09
N SER A 225 -20.72 -1.39 -18.35
CA SER A 225 -20.65 -2.14 -19.62
C SER A 225 -21.66 -3.29 -19.60
N PRO A 226 -22.19 -3.71 -20.76
CA PRO A 226 -22.96 -4.95 -20.84
C PRO A 226 -22.10 -6.15 -20.46
N ARG A 227 -22.73 -7.21 -19.96
CA ARG A 227 -22.08 -8.50 -19.72
C ARG A 227 -21.48 -9.04 -21.03
N PRO A 228 -20.17 -9.35 -21.09
CA PRO A 228 -19.58 -9.97 -22.27
C PRO A 228 -20.23 -11.33 -22.59
N LYS A 229 -20.45 -11.62 -23.87
CA LYS A 229 -21.03 -12.91 -24.29
C LYS A 229 -20.08 -14.08 -24.09
N ARG A 230 -18.78 -13.83 -24.31
CA ARG A 230 -17.73 -14.83 -24.06
C ARG A 230 -17.22 -14.63 -22.63
N PRO A 231 -17.29 -15.66 -21.77
CA PRO A 231 -16.73 -15.56 -20.42
C PRO A 231 -15.22 -15.38 -20.48
N LEU A 232 -14.66 -14.76 -19.44
CA LEU A 232 -13.22 -14.65 -19.25
C LEU A 232 -12.62 -16.06 -19.06
N LEU A 233 -13.24 -16.85 -18.17
CA LEU A 233 -12.82 -18.21 -17.84
C LEU A 233 -14.03 -19.14 -17.71
N SER A 234 -13.81 -20.41 -18.01
CA SER A 234 -14.80 -21.50 -17.83
C SER A 234 -14.11 -22.73 -17.26
N LYS A 235 -14.71 -23.35 -16.26
CA LYS A 235 -14.13 -24.54 -15.60
C LYS A 235 -15.22 -25.50 -15.16
N ARG A 236 -15.10 -26.76 -15.56
CA ARG A 236 -15.94 -27.84 -15.04
C ARG A 236 -15.52 -28.22 -13.62
N ILE A 237 -16.42 -28.00 -12.67
CA ILE A 237 -16.28 -28.30 -11.25
C ILE A 237 -17.63 -28.80 -10.74
N ASP A 238 -17.65 -30.02 -10.21
CA ASP A 238 -18.82 -30.49 -9.48
C ASP A 238 -18.81 -29.89 -8.07
N LEU A 239 -19.50 -28.76 -7.89
CA LEU A 239 -19.59 -28.08 -6.60
C LEU A 239 -20.26 -28.92 -5.52
N SER A 240 -21.02 -29.96 -5.86
CA SER A 240 -21.61 -30.87 -4.87
C SER A 240 -20.54 -31.65 -4.08
N THR A 241 -19.32 -31.72 -4.62
CA THR A 241 -18.14 -32.29 -3.94
C THR A 241 -17.48 -31.34 -2.95
N VAL A 242 -17.79 -30.04 -3.02
CA VAL A 242 -17.18 -28.97 -2.19
C VAL A 242 -18.23 -28.40 -1.22
N ILE A 243 -19.36 -27.97 -1.74
CA ILE A 243 -20.49 -27.42 -0.97
C ILE A 243 -21.39 -28.57 -0.53
N THR A 244 -21.81 -28.55 0.75
CA THR A 244 -22.73 -29.55 1.31
C THR A 244 -24.19 -29.13 1.10
N ASP A 245 -25.02 -29.15 2.14
CA ASP A 245 -26.43 -28.78 2.04
C ASP A 245 -26.62 -27.26 2.09
N THR A 246 -25.79 -26.58 2.89
CA THR A 246 -25.83 -25.12 3.08
C THR A 246 -24.43 -24.53 3.01
N ALA A 247 -24.31 -23.29 2.53
CA ALA A 247 -23.09 -22.50 2.63
C ALA A 247 -23.39 -21.01 2.76
N TYR A 248 -22.50 -20.29 3.44
CA TYR A 248 -22.49 -18.83 3.44
C TYR A 248 -21.80 -18.34 2.19
N VAL A 249 -22.41 -17.37 1.50
CA VAL A 249 -21.82 -16.68 0.36
C VAL A 249 -21.38 -15.29 0.78
N GLY A 250 -20.26 -14.82 0.27
CA GLY A 250 -19.70 -13.54 0.68
C GLY A 250 -18.42 -13.19 -0.03
N PHE A 251 -17.63 -12.35 0.63
CA PHE A 251 -16.32 -11.91 0.17
C PHE A 251 -15.27 -12.09 1.26
N SER A 252 -14.06 -12.44 0.84
CA SER A 252 -12.86 -12.51 1.66
C SER A 252 -11.80 -11.63 1.04
N SER A 253 -11.04 -10.92 1.85
CA SER A 253 -9.89 -10.16 1.39
C SER A 253 -8.82 -10.12 2.45
N ALA A 254 -7.57 -10.01 2.01
CA ALA A 254 -6.46 -9.67 2.86
C ALA A 254 -5.57 -8.65 2.16
N SER A 255 -4.83 -7.89 2.96
CA SER A 255 -3.71 -7.09 2.48
C SER A 255 -2.50 -7.29 3.38
N SER A 256 -1.36 -6.74 2.96
CA SER A 256 -0.08 -6.80 3.63
C SER A 256 0.27 -5.43 4.24
N ILE A 257 1.54 -5.03 4.18
CA ILE A 257 2.02 -3.72 4.67
C ILE A 257 1.64 -2.54 3.75
N VAL A 258 1.19 -2.80 2.52
CA VAL A 258 0.79 -1.72 1.59
C VAL A 258 -0.70 -1.42 1.68
N LEU A 259 -1.00 -0.12 1.74
CA LEU A 259 -2.31 0.44 2.05
C LEU A 259 -3.25 0.30 0.83
N VAL A 260 -4.00 -0.79 0.80
CA VAL A 260 -4.94 -1.13 -0.27
C VAL A 260 -6.32 -1.39 0.30
N LYS A 261 -7.31 -0.73 -0.29
CA LYS A 261 -8.72 -0.88 0.08
C LYS A 261 -9.44 -1.65 -1.01
N HIS A 262 -9.98 -2.80 -0.64
CA HIS A 262 -10.86 -3.60 -1.49
C HIS A 262 -12.31 -3.20 -1.21
N TYR A 263 -12.97 -2.60 -2.19
CA TYR A 263 -14.36 -2.17 -2.07
C TYR A 263 -15.29 -3.03 -2.92
N VAL A 264 -16.45 -3.35 -2.35
CA VAL A 264 -17.62 -3.80 -3.10
C VAL A 264 -18.67 -2.68 -3.03
N LEU A 265 -19.17 -2.28 -4.20
CA LEU A 265 -20.12 -1.20 -4.37
C LEU A 265 -21.56 -1.72 -4.38
N GLY A 266 -21.77 -2.91 -4.94
CA GLY A 266 -23.07 -3.58 -4.94
C GLY A 266 -22.92 -5.05 -5.30
N TRP A 267 -23.89 -5.85 -4.91
CA TRP A 267 -23.84 -7.31 -5.01
C TRP A 267 -25.24 -7.90 -5.06
N SER A 268 -25.49 -8.82 -5.99
CA SER A 268 -26.72 -9.60 -6.04
C SER A 268 -26.43 -11.07 -6.28
N PHE A 269 -27.35 -11.91 -5.84
CA PHE A 269 -27.23 -13.37 -5.90
C PHE A 269 -28.60 -13.99 -6.11
N ARG A 270 -28.64 -15.11 -6.84
CA ARG A 270 -29.85 -15.92 -7.01
C ARG A 270 -29.51 -17.40 -7.22
N LEU A 271 -30.29 -18.29 -6.60
CA LEU A 271 -30.36 -19.71 -6.96
C LEU A 271 -31.37 -19.94 -8.09
N ASP A 272 -31.04 -20.86 -8.99
CA ASP A 272 -31.89 -21.32 -10.09
C ASP A 272 -32.47 -20.17 -10.93
N GLY A 273 -31.63 -19.21 -11.27
CA GLY A 273 -31.97 -18.09 -12.12
C GLY A 273 -30.85 -17.07 -12.21
N GLU A 274 -31.04 -16.07 -13.06
CA GLU A 274 -30.10 -14.96 -13.23
C GLU A 274 -30.16 -14.01 -12.02
N ALA A 275 -29.00 -13.60 -11.52
CA ALA A 275 -28.91 -12.64 -10.42
C ALA A 275 -29.58 -11.30 -10.81
N PRO A 276 -30.34 -10.66 -9.89
CA PRO A 276 -30.94 -9.36 -10.17
C PRO A 276 -29.92 -8.33 -10.64
N ALA A 277 -30.24 -7.57 -11.68
CA ALA A 277 -29.35 -6.52 -12.17
C ALA A 277 -29.19 -5.39 -11.12
N LEU A 278 -27.96 -4.93 -10.92
CA LEU A 278 -27.65 -3.86 -9.98
C LEU A 278 -28.09 -2.49 -10.51
N ASN A 279 -28.68 -1.68 -9.62
CA ASN A 279 -29.07 -0.32 -9.93
C ASN A 279 -27.89 0.65 -9.81
N TYR A 280 -27.23 0.88 -10.94
CA TYR A 280 -26.10 1.79 -11.09
C TYR A 280 -26.32 3.24 -10.63
N ALA A 281 -27.56 3.70 -10.53
CA ALA A 281 -27.86 5.04 -10.03
C ALA A 281 -27.79 5.12 -8.50
N LYS A 282 -27.94 3.97 -7.82
CA LYS A 282 -27.90 3.86 -6.35
C LYS A 282 -26.54 3.45 -5.81
N LEU A 283 -25.67 2.88 -6.64
CA LEU A 283 -24.35 2.45 -6.20
C LEU A 283 -23.56 3.61 -5.55
N PRO A 284 -22.92 3.36 -4.40
CA PRO A 284 -22.11 4.34 -3.70
C PRO A 284 -20.89 4.75 -4.53
N LYS A 285 -20.40 5.98 -4.33
CA LYS A 285 -19.24 6.50 -5.05
C LYS A 285 -17.95 6.14 -4.32
N LEU A 286 -16.93 5.75 -5.07
CA LEU A 286 -15.60 5.55 -4.53
C LEU A 286 -15.00 6.84 -3.95
N PRO A 287 -14.19 6.75 -2.88
CA PRO A 287 -13.42 7.89 -2.40
C PRO A 287 -12.48 8.42 -3.48
N ARG A 288 -12.36 9.74 -3.59
CA ARG A 288 -11.40 10.36 -4.52
C ARG A 288 -10.00 10.32 -3.91
N ILE A 289 -9.10 9.59 -4.54
CA ILE A 289 -7.68 9.56 -4.19
C ILE A 289 -6.89 10.35 -5.24
N GLY A 290 -6.30 11.47 -4.82
CA GLY A 290 -5.56 12.40 -5.67
C GLY A 290 -5.72 13.85 -5.19
N SER A 291 -4.72 14.70 -5.46
CA SER A 291 -4.84 16.13 -5.19
C SER A 291 -5.98 16.71 -6.02
N LYS A 292 -6.84 17.54 -5.40
CA LYS A 292 -7.85 18.29 -6.16
C LYS A 292 -7.11 19.07 -7.26
N PRO A 293 -7.57 19.07 -8.53
CA PRO A 293 -6.95 19.89 -9.55
C PRO A 293 -6.87 21.34 -9.04
N PRO A 294 -5.71 22.01 -9.15
CA PRO A 294 -5.56 23.36 -8.62
C PRO A 294 -6.63 24.25 -9.24
N SER A 295 -7.23 25.11 -8.43
CA SER A 295 -8.33 25.96 -8.91
C SER A 295 -7.85 26.79 -10.11
N ARG A 296 -8.62 26.81 -11.20
CA ARG A 296 -8.30 27.62 -12.40
C ARG A 296 -8.12 29.11 -12.03
N ALA A 297 -8.79 29.56 -10.96
CA ALA A 297 -8.63 30.88 -10.38
C ALA A 297 -7.21 31.11 -9.84
N LEU A 298 -6.61 30.16 -9.10
CA LEU A 298 -5.23 30.28 -8.63
C LEU A 298 -4.21 30.24 -9.77
N ALA A 299 -4.46 29.42 -10.80
CA ALA A 299 -3.59 29.34 -11.98
C ALA A 299 -3.51 30.66 -12.77
N ILE A 300 -4.57 31.47 -12.72
CA ILE A 300 -4.64 32.79 -13.35
C ILE A 300 -4.16 33.89 -12.38
N ALA A 301 -4.57 33.84 -11.11
CA ALA A 301 -4.26 34.87 -10.13
C ALA A 301 -2.79 34.88 -9.72
N LEU A 302 -2.14 33.71 -9.63
CA LEU A 302 -0.74 33.59 -9.22
C LEU A 302 0.25 34.27 -10.19
N PRO A 303 0.18 34.08 -11.53
CA PRO A 303 1.06 34.81 -12.44
C PRO A 303 0.77 36.32 -12.46
N ILE A 304 -0.49 36.74 -12.29
CA ILE A 304 -0.83 38.17 -12.18
C ILE A 304 -0.24 38.78 -10.90
N ALA A 305 -0.39 38.10 -9.76
CA ALA A 305 0.17 38.54 -8.48
C ALA A 305 1.70 38.54 -8.52
N ALA A 306 2.33 37.53 -9.14
CA ALA A 306 3.78 37.46 -9.32
C ALA A 306 4.29 38.59 -10.22
N ALA A 307 3.59 38.89 -11.32
CA ALA A 307 3.95 40.02 -12.20
C ALA A 307 3.78 41.37 -11.48
N ALA A 308 2.70 41.56 -10.72
CA ALA A 308 2.49 42.76 -9.92
C ALA A 308 3.55 42.91 -8.81
N ALA A 309 3.92 41.82 -8.14
CA ALA A 309 4.98 41.79 -7.14
C ALA A 309 6.35 42.06 -7.76
N ALA A 310 6.65 41.52 -8.95
CA ALA A 310 7.88 41.79 -9.68
C ALA A 310 7.96 43.26 -10.12
N LEU A 311 6.84 43.84 -10.58
CA LEU A 311 6.76 45.26 -10.93
C LEU A 311 6.97 46.15 -9.69
N ALA A 312 6.32 45.80 -8.57
CA ALA A 312 6.50 46.50 -7.31
C ALA A 312 7.95 46.38 -6.80
N ALA A 313 8.56 45.20 -6.89
CA ALA A 313 9.96 44.97 -6.54
C ALA A 313 10.92 45.72 -7.47
N LEU A 314 10.60 45.88 -8.75
CA LEU A 314 11.37 46.71 -9.69
C LEU A 314 11.28 48.18 -9.30
N VAL A 315 10.08 48.68 -8.98
CA VAL A 315 9.88 50.06 -8.52
C VAL A 315 10.62 50.30 -7.20
N VAL A 316 10.48 49.40 -6.23
CA VAL A 316 11.23 49.44 -4.97
C VAL A 316 12.73 49.35 -5.23
N GLY A 317 13.18 48.50 -6.13
CA GLY A 317 14.57 48.36 -6.54
C GLY A 317 15.12 49.63 -7.18
N LEU A 318 14.36 50.32 -8.03
CA LEU A 318 14.72 51.62 -8.60
C LEU A 318 14.75 52.72 -7.54
N LEU A 319 13.82 52.72 -6.59
CA LEU A 319 13.81 53.65 -5.46
C LEU A 319 15.00 53.38 -4.52
N LEU A 320 15.33 52.10 -4.27
CA LEU A 320 16.47 51.68 -3.47
C LEU A 320 17.80 51.92 -4.19
N LEU A 321 17.86 51.80 -5.52
CA LEU A 321 19.03 52.16 -6.32
C LEU A 321 19.25 53.67 -6.29
N ARG A 322 18.17 54.46 -6.45
CA ARG A 322 18.19 55.91 -6.23
C ARG A 322 18.59 56.29 -4.80
N ARG A 323 18.31 55.43 -3.82
CA ARG A 323 18.71 55.59 -2.41
C ARG A 323 20.15 55.13 -2.15
N ARG A 324 20.62 54.04 -2.77
CA ARG A 324 21.99 53.50 -2.67
C ARG A 324 23.01 54.37 -3.41
N LEU A 325 22.64 54.98 -4.53
CA LEU A 325 23.46 56.02 -5.15
C LEU A 325 23.60 57.27 -4.26
N ARG A 326 22.69 57.49 -3.31
CA ARG A 326 22.77 58.54 -2.27
C ARG A 326 23.43 58.08 -0.97
N LEU A 327 23.65 56.78 -0.79
CA LEU A 327 24.15 56.15 0.43
C LEU A 327 25.30 55.21 0.07
N HIS A 328 26.29 55.70 -0.68
CA HIS A 328 27.60 55.06 -0.79
C HIS A 328 28.37 55.24 0.53
N ASP A 329 27.74 54.85 1.63
CA ASP A 329 28.42 54.61 2.88
C ASP A 329 27.67 53.53 3.66
N HIS A 330 28.45 52.53 4.08
CA HIS A 330 28.14 51.46 5.03
C HIS A 330 27.41 50.23 4.46
N GLY A 331 28.23 49.20 4.22
CA GLY A 331 27.81 47.83 4.00
C GLY A 331 27.40 47.12 5.29
N ALA A 332 26.53 46.12 5.15
CA ALA A 332 26.30 45.08 6.15
C ALA A 332 25.75 43.81 5.47
N ASP A 333 26.29 42.68 5.91
CA ASP A 333 26.07 41.29 5.52
C ASP A 333 24.88 40.65 6.28
N PRO A 334 24.00 39.83 5.66
CA PRO A 334 22.88 39.20 6.35
C PRO A 334 23.22 37.81 6.92
N GLN A 335 23.02 37.64 8.23
CA GLN A 335 23.10 36.36 8.95
C GLN A 335 22.03 35.36 8.46
N SER A 336 22.41 34.09 8.26
CA SER A 336 21.51 33.00 7.88
C SER A 336 20.80 32.36 9.08
N THR A 337 19.56 31.93 8.85
CA THR A 337 18.58 31.41 9.81
C THR A 337 18.66 29.89 9.99
N ARG A 338 18.62 29.44 11.25
CA ARG A 338 18.10 28.17 11.81
C ARG A 338 18.52 26.82 11.18
N VAL A 339 19.16 26.02 12.03
CA VAL A 339 19.32 24.53 12.05
C VAL A 339 18.40 23.67 11.16
N VAL A 340 18.71 23.28 9.91
CA VAL A 340 17.94 22.23 9.18
C VAL A 340 18.92 21.24 8.51
N GLY A 341 18.79 19.93 8.75
CA GLY A 341 19.55 18.91 8.02
C GLY A 341 19.19 17.47 8.41
N THR A 342 19.57 16.50 7.58
CA THR A 342 19.24 15.07 7.71
C THR A 342 20.15 14.38 8.73
N MET A 343 19.55 13.64 9.67
CA MET A 343 20.28 12.88 10.69
C MET A 343 21.28 11.90 10.04
N GLY A 344 22.50 11.83 10.57
CA GLY A 344 23.61 11.09 9.96
C GLY A 344 24.55 11.94 9.10
N TYR A 345 24.09 13.04 8.48
CA TYR A 345 24.91 13.92 7.62
C TYR A 345 25.36 15.21 8.30
N LEU A 346 24.86 15.48 9.51
CA LEU A 346 25.09 16.74 10.21
C LEU A 346 26.50 16.78 10.82
N ALA A 347 27.29 17.78 10.42
CA ALA A 347 28.59 18.03 11.02
C ALA A 347 28.46 18.44 12.51
N PRO A 348 29.38 18.01 13.39
CA PRO A 348 29.29 18.31 14.83
C PRO A 348 29.19 19.81 15.15
N GLU A 349 29.93 20.65 14.42
CA GLU A 349 29.87 22.10 14.58
C GLU A 349 28.58 22.72 14.04
N LEU A 350 27.95 22.10 13.04
CA LEU A 350 26.64 22.52 12.54
C LEU A 350 25.53 22.20 13.54
N VAL A 351 25.64 21.10 14.27
CA VAL A 351 24.73 20.79 15.39
C VAL A 351 24.95 21.77 16.56
N ARG A 352 26.21 22.12 16.84
CA ARG A 352 26.58 22.99 17.97
C ARG A 352 26.29 24.47 17.76
N THR A 353 26.43 25.01 16.54
CA THR A 353 26.55 26.47 16.33
C THR A 353 25.33 27.19 15.76
N GLY A 354 24.25 26.56 15.31
CA GLY A 354 24.26 25.88 14.03
C GLY A 354 24.37 26.87 12.88
N LYS A 355 25.61 27.07 12.44
CA LYS A 355 25.98 27.84 11.26
C LYS A 355 26.50 26.88 10.21
N ALA A 356 25.84 26.85 9.06
CA ALA A 356 26.34 26.14 7.89
C ALA A 356 27.64 26.79 7.41
N SER A 357 28.57 25.96 6.96
CA SER A 357 29.84 26.38 6.40
C SER A 357 30.24 25.44 5.27
N THR A 358 31.16 25.88 4.41
CA THR A 358 31.72 25.00 3.37
C THR A 358 32.33 23.72 3.95
N LEU A 359 32.82 23.75 5.19
CA LEU A 359 33.40 22.60 5.87
C LEU A 359 32.34 21.66 6.47
N SER A 360 31.15 22.16 6.84
CA SER A 360 30.05 21.28 7.21
C SER A 360 29.49 20.53 5.99
N ASP A 361 29.54 21.14 4.80
CA ASP A 361 29.16 20.47 3.56
C ASP A 361 30.17 19.37 3.18
N VAL A 362 31.47 19.60 3.41
CA VAL A 362 32.52 18.58 3.24
C VAL A 362 32.25 17.37 4.14
N PHE A 363 31.80 17.58 5.38
CA PHE A 363 31.45 16.48 6.29
C PHE A 363 30.28 15.66 5.73
N ALA A 364 29.20 16.32 5.31
CA ALA A 364 28.04 15.66 4.71
C ALA A 364 28.43 14.87 3.44
N PHE A 365 29.33 15.42 2.61
CA PHE A 365 29.88 14.74 1.45
C PHE A 365 30.69 13.49 1.85
N GLY A 366 31.45 13.55 2.95
CA GLY A 366 32.15 12.39 3.50
C GLY A 366 31.20 11.25 3.86
N VAL A 367 30.07 11.55 4.50
CA VAL A 367 29.02 10.56 4.81
C VAL A 367 28.45 9.96 3.54
N PHE A 368 28.18 10.79 2.53
CA PHE A 368 27.67 10.35 1.22
C PHE A 368 28.64 9.40 0.51
N LEU A 369 29.95 9.67 0.54
CA LEU A 369 30.95 8.75 -0.03
C LEU A 369 30.91 7.37 0.65
N LEU A 370 30.75 7.34 1.98
CA LEU A 370 30.63 6.08 2.71
C LEU A 370 29.32 5.36 2.39
N GLU A 371 28.19 6.07 2.33
CA GLU A 371 26.89 5.51 1.97
C GLU A 371 26.92 4.85 0.59
N VAL A 372 27.50 5.52 -0.40
CA VAL A 372 27.62 4.99 -1.77
C VAL A 372 28.53 3.76 -1.81
N ALA A 373 29.68 3.80 -1.14
CA ALA A 373 30.65 2.69 -1.14
C ALA A 373 30.14 1.46 -0.37
N CYS A 374 29.40 1.67 0.73
CA CYS A 374 28.91 0.61 1.61
C CYS A 374 27.50 0.13 1.26
N GLY A 375 26.73 0.90 0.48
CA GLY A 375 25.36 0.55 0.10
C GLY A 375 24.36 0.53 1.25
N ARG A 376 24.69 1.18 2.37
CA ARG A 376 23.92 1.20 3.63
C ARG A 376 23.59 2.62 4.05
N ARG A 377 22.47 2.81 4.76
CA ARG A 377 22.05 4.15 5.20
C ARG A 377 22.97 4.64 6.32
N PRO A 378 23.21 5.97 6.45
CA PRO A 378 24.05 6.51 7.52
C PRO A 378 23.57 6.21 8.94
N VAL A 379 22.25 6.07 9.10
CA VAL A 379 21.59 5.67 10.35
C VAL A 379 20.54 4.60 10.02
N GLU A 380 20.61 3.47 10.71
CA GLU A 380 19.60 2.40 10.67
C GLU A 380 19.13 2.13 12.10
N GLU A 381 17.82 2.01 12.31
CA GLU A 381 17.23 1.65 13.61
C GLU A 381 17.10 0.12 13.65
N ASP A 382 17.71 -0.53 14.65
CA ASP A 382 17.55 -1.97 14.85
C ASP A 382 16.18 -2.25 15.49
N ALA A 383 15.29 -2.88 14.73
CA ALA A 383 13.95 -3.24 15.19
C ALA A 383 13.91 -4.43 16.17
N ASP A 384 15.06 -5.07 16.43
CA ASP A 384 15.16 -6.40 17.05
C ASP A 384 15.95 -6.42 18.38
N THR A 385 16.31 -5.25 18.93
CA THR A 385 16.94 -5.17 20.26
C THR A 385 16.18 -4.22 21.19
N ASP A 386 15.79 -4.72 22.37
CA ASP A 386 15.13 -3.97 23.45
C ASP A 386 15.99 -2.81 24.02
N THR A 387 17.20 -2.57 23.49
CA THR A 387 18.12 -1.52 23.90
C THR A 387 17.97 -0.20 23.12
N GLY A 388 17.26 -0.18 21.97
CA GLY A 388 17.07 1.04 21.20
C GLY A 388 18.36 1.64 20.63
N ASP A 389 19.33 0.78 20.31
CA ASP A 389 20.62 1.14 19.72
C ASP A 389 20.45 1.47 18.23
N CYS A 390 21.06 2.57 17.78
CA CYS A 390 21.10 2.94 16.37
C CYS A 390 22.39 2.44 15.73
N PHE A 391 22.30 1.77 14.58
CA PHE A 391 23.44 1.48 13.74
C PHE A 391 23.91 2.77 13.06
N LEU A 392 25.20 3.10 13.22
CA LEU A 392 25.84 4.27 12.61
C LEU A 392 26.91 3.83 11.60
N LEU A 393 26.68 4.15 10.33
CA LEU A 393 27.58 3.76 9.24
C LEU A 393 29.03 4.23 9.48
N VAL A 394 29.19 5.45 9.98
CA VAL A 394 30.50 6.05 10.26
C VAL A 394 31.29 5.24 11.29
N ASP A 395 30.65 4.84 12.39
CA ASP A 395 31.30 4.09 13.47
C ASP A 395 31.68 2.67 12.99
N TRP A 396 30.84 2.06 12.16
CA TRP A 396 31.10 0.76 11.55
C TRP A 396 32.29 0.78 10.57
N VAL A 397 32.33 1.73 9.63
CA VAL A 397 33.47 1.89 8.69
C VAL A 397 34.75 2.23 9.44
N LEU A 398 34.67 3.07 10.48
CA LEU A 398 35.82 3.40 11.32
C LEU A 398 36.39 2.16 12.04
N GLY A 399 35.53 1.25 12.49
CA GLY A 399 35.94 -0.05 13.04
C GLY A 399 36.73 -0.89 12.04
N HIS A 400 36.23 -1.01 10.80
CA HIS A 400 36.94 -1.71 9.72
C HIS A 400 38.30 -1.08 9.39
N TRP A 401 38.37 0.25 9.34
CA TRP A 401 39.64 0.95 9.13
C TRP A 401 40.66 0.70 10.25
N ARG A 402 40.24 0.79 11.52
CA ARG A 402 41.09 0.50 12.68
C ARG A 402 41.63 -0.93 12.69
N ASN A 403 40.84 -1.87 12.17
CA ASN A 403 41.20 -3.28 12.05
C ASN A 403 42.02 -3.60 10.78
N GLY A 404 42.39 -2.60 9.97
CA GLY A 404 43.13 -2.81 8.72
C GLY A 404 42.32 -3.52 7.62
N SER A 405 41.00 -3.54 7.74
CA SER A 405 40.07 -4.28 6.86
C SER A 405 39.03 -3.34 6.22
N ILE A 406 39.43 -2.12 5.86
CA ILE A 406 38.49 -1.09 5.38
C ILE A 406 37.68 -1.52 4.15
N THR A 407 38.28 -2.30 3.24
CA THR A 407 37.62 -2.84 2.05
C THR A 407 36.57 -3.90 2.37
N SER A 408 36.52 -4.45 3.59
CA SER A 408 35.42 -5.31 4.03
C SER A 408 34.11 -4.54 4.27
N ALA A 409 34.16 -3.20 4.28
CA ALA A 409 32.98 -2.36 4.43
C ALA A 409 32.23 -2.11 3.10
N VAL A 410 32.78 -2.55 1.96
CA VAL A 410 32.16 -2.37 0.64
C VAL A 410 30.80 -3.06 0.56
N ASP A 411 29.86 -2.48 -0.18
CA ASP A 411 28.56 -3.10 -0.47
C ASP A 411 28.74 -4.52 -1.02
N ALA A 412 28.20 -5.51 -0.29
CA ALA A 412 28.27 -6.91 -0.66
C ALA A 412 27.66 -7.19 -2.05
N ARG A 413 26.74 -6.35 -2.52
CA ARG A 413 26.11 -6.47 -3.86
C ARG A 413 27.09 -6.20 -5.00
N LEU A 414 28.20 -5.51 -4.75
CA LEU A 414 29.24 -5.26 -5.76
C LEU A 414 30.12 -6.50 -6.02
N GLY A 415 30.08 -7.52 -5.17
CA GLY A 415 30.83 -8.78 -5.37
C GLY A 415 32.32 -8.52 -5.55
N SER A 416 32.89 -8.90 -6.71
CA SER A 416 34.27 -8.59 -7.12
C SER A 416 34.35 -7.55 -8.25
N HIS A 417 33.26 -6.85 -8.55
CA HIS A 417 33.13 -5.92 -9.66
C HIS A 417 33.47 -4.48 -9.27
N TYR A 418 34.65 -4.27 -8.68
CA TYR A 418 35.18 -2.95 -8.36
C TYR A 418 36.72 -2.98 -8.32
N ASP A 419 37.34 -1.83 -8.51
CA ASP A 419 38.78 -1.68 -8.29
C ASP A 419 39.06 -1.47 -6.79
N ALA A 420 39.85 -2.36 -6.19
CA ALA A 420 40.12 -2.34 -4.76
C ALA A 420 40.90 -1.10 -4.31
N ALA A 421 41.73 -0.51 -5.17
CA ALA A 421 42.47 0.70 -4.87
C ALA A 421 41.56 1.93 -4.93
N GLU A 422 40.63 1.98 -5.89
CA GLU A 422 39.64 3.06 -5.97
C GLU A 422 38.70 3.07 -4.75
N VAL A 423 38.23 1.89 -4.31
CA VAL A 423 37.35 1.84 -3.14
C VAL A 423 38.09 2.09 -1.83
N ASP A 424 39.34 1.60 -1.67
CA ASP A 424 40.17 1.95 -0.52
C ASP A 424 40.39 3.48 -0.44
N LEU A 425 40.65 4.14 -1.58
CA LEU A 425 40.75 5.59 -1.67
C LEU A 425 39.45 6.29 -1.26
N VAL A 426 38.30 5.88 -1.81
CA VAL A 426 36.99 6.50 -1.52
C VAL A 426 36.63 6.38 -0.04
N LEU A 427 36.82 5.20 0.57
CA LEU A 427 36.51 4.97 1.98
C LEU A 427 37.43 5.79 2.91
N ARG A 428 38.73 5.85 2.62
CA ARG A 428 39.67 6.69 3.38
C ARG A 428 39.38 8.17 3.20
N LEU A 429 39.07 8.62 1.99
CA LEU A 429 38.70 10.01 1.72
C LEU A 429 37.41 10.39 2.44
N GLY A 430 36.42 9.49 2.47
CA GLY A 430 35.20 9.62 3.27
C GLY A 430 35.53 9.89 4.73
N LEU A 431 36.35 9.03 5.36
CA LEU A 431 36.80 9.21 6.75
C LEU A 431 37.60 10.51 6.97
N ALA A 432 38.41 10.93 6.00
CA ALA A 432 39.15 12.20 6.08
C ALA A 432 38.21 13.44 6.10
N CYS A 433 37.12 13.38 5.34
CA CYS A 433 36.09 14.42 5.31
C CYS A 433 35.27 14.48 6.61
N LEU A 434 35.21 13.37 7.37
CA LEU A 434 34.47 13.26 8.63
C LEU A 434 35.26 13.73 9.86
N HIS A 435 36.42 14.36 9.67
CA HIS A 435 37.24 14.81 10.79
C HIS A 435 36.46 15.75 11.74
N PRO A 436 36.47 15.55 13.07
CA PRO A 436 35.67 16.35 14.01
C PRO A 436 36.01 17.85 14.01
N SER A 437 37.29 18.17 13.80
CA SER A 437 37.74 19.55 13.59
C SER A 437 37.57 19.96 12.13
N PRO A 438 36.76 21.01 11.81
CA PRO A 438 36.55 21.48 10.44
C PRO A 438 37.85 21.86 9.73
N ALA A 439 38.79 22.46 10.46
CA ALA A 439 40.06 22.94 9.90
C ALA A 439 41.00 21.82 9.42
N ALA A 440 40.76 20.59 9.86
CA ALA A 440 41.53 19.42 9.46
C ALA A 440 40.86 18.62 8.33
N ARG A 441 39.63 18.98 7.93
CA ARG A 441 38.99 18.40 6.74
C ARG A 441 39.64 18.95 5.46
N PRO A 442 39.75 18.14 4.40
CA PRO A 442 40.17 18.67 3.10
C PRO A 442 39.16 19.68 2.58
N SER A 443 39.63 20.71 1.87
CA SER A 443 38.72 21.56 1.07
C SER A 443 38.11 20.74 -0.08
N MET A 444 36.92 21.08 -0.56
CA MET A 444 36.31 20.40 -1.72
C MET A 444 37.21 20.33 -2.95
N ARG A 445 38.05 21.35 -3.19
CA ARG A 445 39.07 21.32 -4.25
C ARG A 445 40.06 20.15 -4.10
N ARG A 446 40.51 19.87 -2.88
CA ARG A 446 41.41 18.74 -2.59
C ARG A 446 40.66 17.41 -2.71
N VAL A 447 39.41 17.35 -2.25
CA VAL A 447 38.55 16.17 -2.41
C VAL A 447 38.44 15.76 -3.88
N THR A 448 38.16 16.71 -4.78
CA THR A 448 38.15 16.45 -6.23
C THR A 448 39.51 16.00 -6.76
N GLN A 449 40.61 16.63 -6.32
CA GLN A 449 41.96 16.25 -6.74
C GLN A 449 42.37 14.84 -6.28
N TYR A 450 41.79 14.34 -5.19
CA TYR A 450 42.00 12.97 -4.74
C TYR A 450 41.20 11.99 -5.59
N LEU A 451 39.93 12.30 -5.86
CA LEU A 451 39.05 11.45 -6.66
C LEU A 451 39.47 11.36 -8.13
N ASP A 452 40.02 12.43 -8.71
CA ASP A 452 40.49 12.46 -10.10
C ASP A 452 41.95 11.99 -10.28
N GLY A 453 42.62 11.60 -9.18
CA GLY A 453 44.00 11.12 -9.18
C GLY A 453 45.07 12.20 -9.37
N SER A 454 44.70 13.49 -9.40
CA SER A 454 45.65 14.60 -9.55
C SER A 454 46.52 14.86 -8.31
N ALA A 455 46.16 14.30 -7.16
CA ALA A 455 46.95 14.32 -5.93
C ALA A 455 46.79 13.01 -5.14
N PRO A 456 47.83 12.54 -4.41
CA PRO A 456 47.71 11.39 -3.52
C PRO A 456 47.04 11.78 -2.19
N LEU A 457 46.18 10.91 -1.67
CA LEU A 457 45.58 11.09 -0.35
C LEU A 457 46.67 10.95 0.74
N PRO A 458 46.84 11.92 1.65
CA PRO A 458 47.78 11.79 2.77
C PRO A 458 47.37 10.64 3.68
N GLU A 459 48.35 9.97 4.30
CA GLU A 459 48.08 8.95 5.30
C GLU A 459 47.29 9.52 6.48
N LEU A 460 46.19 8.87 6.84
CA LEU A 460 45.38 9.25 7.98
C LEU A 460 46.05 8.75 9.26
N PRO A 461 46.46 9.62 10.20
CA PRO A 461 47.10 9.16 11.43
C PRO A 461 46.09 8.41 12.31
N ALA A 462 46.48 7.23 12.80
CA ALA A 462 45.65 6.32 13.60
C ALA A 462 45.06 6.95 14.88
N THR A 463 45.67 8.04 15.36
CA THR A 463 45.27 8.78 16.56
C THR A 463 44.20 9.86 16.33
N ASN A 464 43.84 10.19 15.08
CA ASN A 464 43.00 11.38 14.77
C ASN A 464 41.48 11.16 14.73
N MET A 465 41.00 9.96 15.00
CA MET A 465 39.55 9.67 15.05
C MET A 465 39.13 9.08 16.39
N SER A 466 39.45 9.76 17.51
CA SER A 466 38.91 9.42 18.84
C SER A 466 37.50 9.96 19.08
N PHE A 467 36.70 10.14 18.03
CA PHE A 467 35.30 10.53 18.16
C PHE A 467 34.45 9.28 17.94
N ASN A 468 33.93 8.72 19.03
CA ASN A 468 32.79 7.81 18.92
C ASN A 468 31.57 8.68 18.60
N SER A 469 31.00 8.54 17.40
CA SER A 469 29.80 9.28 16.99
C SER A 469 28.65 9.00 17.97
N PHE A 470 28.64 7.79 18.55
CA PHE A 470 27.76 7.37 19.63
C PHE A 470 27.76 8.26 20.89
N VAL A 471 28.92 8.70 21.39
CA VAL A 471 29.03 9.55 22.61
C VAL A 471 28.59 10.98 22.34
N GLY A 472 28.74 11.44 21.09
CA GLY A 472 28.17 12.71 20.64
C GLY A 472 26.66 12.68 20.59
N MET A 473 26.06 11.58 20.12
CA MET A 473 24.63 11.45 19.84
C MET A 473 23.77 11.23 21.10
N GLU A 474 24.25 10.50 22.11
CA GLU A 474 23.57 10.37 23.41
C GLU A 474 23.29 11.72 24.08
N ARG A 475 24.19 12.70 23.91
CA ARG A 475 24.07 14.03 24.53
C ARG A 475 22.99 14.92 23.89
N TYR A 476 22.50 14.56 22.70
CA TYR A 476 21.52 15.36 21.94
C TYR A 476 20.21 14.61 21.66
N ARG A 477 20.06 13.32 22.01
CA ARG A 477 18.78 12.56 21.95
C ARG A 477 17.54 13.37 22.38
N PRO A 478 17.56 14.14 23.50
CA PRO A 478 16.38 14.90 23.93
C PRO A 478 15.97 16.06 22.99
N LEU A 479 16.91 16.61 22.22
CA LEU A 479 16.64 17.68 21.25
C LEU A 479 16.02 17.14 19.95
N PHE A 480 16.33 15.89 19.59
CA PHE A 480 15.78 15.21 18.43
C PHE A 480 14.40 14.61 18.69
N ASP A 481 14.11 14.07 19.89
CA ASP A 481 12.77 13.62 20.28
C ASP A 481 11.73 14.75 20.24
N SER A 482 12.13 15.99 20.55
CA SER A 482 11.29 17.19 20.42
C SER A 482 11.05 17.61 18.96
N TRP A 483 11.90 17.17 18.03
CA TRP A 483 11.83 17.51 16.61
C TRP A 483 11.02 16.48 15.80
N SER A 484 11.17 15.18 16.07
CA SER A 484 10.34 14.11 15.49
C SER A 484 8.86 14.28 15.86
N VAL A 485 8.55 14.76 17.07
CA VAL A 485 7.18 15.14 17.50
C VAL A 485 6.63 16.35 16.72
N ARG A 486 7.46 17.20 16.12
CA ARG A 486 7.00 18.32 15.26
C ARG A 486 6.95 17.97 13.78
N GLN A 487 7.79 17.07 13.29
CA GLN A 487 7.81 16.68 11.88
C GLN A 487 6.56 15.89 11.46
N THR A 488 5.92 15.19 12.39
CA THR A 488 4.59 14.58 12.22
C THR A 488 3.49 15.60 11.88
N THR A 489 3.71 16.90 12.11
CA THR A 489 2.77 17.96 11.72
C THR A 489 3.09 18.68 10.41
N ALA A 490 4.19 18.34 9.73
CA ALA A 490 4.65 19.07 8.53
C ALA A 490 5.17 18.21 7.36
N ALA A 491 5.00 16.88 7.40
CA ALA A 491 5.41 16.02 6.30
C ALA A 491 4.31 15.88 5.24
N MET A 492 4.25 16.80 4.28
CA MET A 492 3.74 16.51 2.95
C MET A 492 4.67 17.11 1.90
N SER A 493 5.00 16.29 0.90
CA SER A 493 5.68 16.61 -0.36
C SER A 493 7.22 16.53 -0.35
N VAL A 494 7.74 15.35 -0.70
CA VAL A 494 8.90 15.26 -1.61
C VAL A 494 8.50 14.37 -2.77
N ALA A 495 8.35 15.00 -3.93
CA ALA A 495 8.15 14.35 -5.21
C ALA A 495 9.48 13.74 -5.69
N THR A 496 9.38 12.55 -6.25
CA THR A 496 10.39 11.92 -7.09
C THR A 496 10.54 12.72 -8.39
N MET A 497 11.77 13.10 -8.75
CA MET A 497 12.13 13.41 -10.13
C MET A 497 13.18 12.41 -10.59
N SER A 498 12.70 11.46 -11.39
CA SER A 498 13.51 10.66 -12.31
C SER A 498 13.66 11.45 -13.62
N ASP A 499 14.80 11.29 -14.28
CA ASP A 499 15.12 11.62 -15.67
C ASP A 499 15.03 13.09 -16.13
N ILE A 500 16.19 13.77 -16.15
CA ILE A 500 16.53 14.74 -17.20
C ILE A 500 17.96 14.48 -17.65
N GLY A 501 18.09 14.10 -18.92
CA GLY A 501 19.34 13.80 -19.59
C GLY A 501 20.30 14.99 -19.67
N LEU A 502 21.58 14.64 -19.59
CA LEU A 502 22.71 15.47 -19.97
C LEU A 502 22.52 15.99 -21.40
N SER A 503 22.33 17.30 -21.55
CA SER A 503 22.61 18.02 -22.79
C SER A 503 23.70 19.04 -22.50
N GLY A 504 24.86 18.83 -23.11
CA GLY A 504 26.01 19.71 -23.00
C GLY A 504 25.77 21.10 -23.59
N GLY A 505 26.57 22.06 -23.12
CA GLY A 505 26.57 23.42 -23.63
C GLY A 505 27.64 24.27 -22.95
N ARG A 506 28.85 24.18 -23.52
CA ARG A 506 30.01 25.11 -23.50
C ARG A 506 30.38 25.86 -22.22
#